data_AF-A0A3L7A7A6-F1
#
_entry.id   AF-A0A3L7A7A6-F1
#
_cell.length_a   1.000
_cell.length_b   1.000
_cell.length_c   1.000
_cell.angle_alpha   90.00
_cell.angle_beta   90.00
_cell.angle_gamma   90.00
#
_symmetry.space_group_name_H-M   'P 1'
#
loop_
_entity.id
_entity.type
_entity.pdbx_description
1 polymer ?
#
loop_
_entity_poly.entity_id
_entity_poly.type
_entity_poly.pdbx_seq_one_letter_code
_entity_poly.pdbx_strand_id
1 'polypeptide(L)'
;MSDIKREVVTIFGKNVVLAHKDSPIANEGVLENADIFRMFNIFSEHFQPSNRNKADGTPLRLYTSDKVKVDLSKRSKEDMGFWHRNIDAHEIIFCVKGSLKWETEMGTRIMKEGDMLFIPKGIAHRSMLAPESAPENVLIELKISDDLTYVGDNS
;
A
#
# COMPACT_ATOMS: atom_id res chain seq x y z
N MET A 1 -4.45 -18.11 41.82
CA MET A 1 -3.86 -16.87 41.28
C MET A 1 -4.61 -16.55 40.00
N SER A 2 -5.20 -15.37 39.88
CA SER A 2 -5.92 -14.98 38.65
C SER A 2 -4.95 -14.97 37.47
N ASP A 3 -5.40 -15.43 36.32
CA ASP A 3 -4.63 -15.41 35.07
C ASP A 3 -4.44 -13.96 34.60
N ILE A 4 -3.31 -13.35 34.98
CA ILE A 4 -2.97 -11.96 34.63
C ILE A 4 -2.86 -11.85 33.11
N LYS A 5 -3.61 -10.92 32.53
CA LYS A 5 -3.52 -10.61 31.10
C LYS A 5 -2.40 -9.61 30.86
N ARG A 6 -1.61 -9.85 29.81
CA ARG A 6 -0.47 -9.01 29.44
C ARG A 6 -0.83 -8.15 28.25
N GLU A 7 -0.71 -6.83 28.40
CA GLU A 7 -0.77 -5.88 27.30
C GLU A 7 0.66 -5.36 27.04
N VAL A 8 1.08 -5.35 25.77
CA VAL A 8 2.40 -4.84 25.38
C VAL A 8 2.20 -3.50 24.69
N VAL A 9 2.77 -2.46 25.28
CA VAL A 9 2.76 -1.10 24.74
C VAL A 9 4.14 -0.78 24.19
N THR A 10 4.22 -0.44 22.90
CA THR A 10 5.48 -0.02 22.27
C THR A 10 5.58 1.49 22.30
N ILE A 11 6.54 2.03 23.05
CA ILE A 11 6.79 3.47 23.19
C ILE A 11 8.19 3.76 22.64
N PHE A 12 8.28 4.51 21.54
CA PHE A 12 9.55 4.82 20.87
C PHE A 12 10.43 3.57 20.63
N GLY A 13 9.82 2.47 20.19
CA GLY A 13 10.50 1.20 19.93
C GLY A 13 10.85 0.37 21.18
N LYS A 14 10.49 0.81 22.39
CA LYS A 14 10.66 0.03 23.63
C LYS A 14 9.35 -0.57 24.08
N ASN A 15 9.37 -1.86 24.41
CA ASN A 15 8.20 -2.56 24.95
C ASN A 15 8.07 -2.31 26.45
N VAL A 16 6.90 -1.82 26.87
CA VAL A 16 6.44 -1.73 28.26
C VAL A 16 5.29 -2.72 28.42
N VAL A 17 5.35 -3.58 29.44
CA VAL A 17 4.32 -4.60 29.66
C VAL A 17 3.43 -4.19 30.81
N LEU A 18 2.14 -3.98 30.51
CA LEU A 18 1.11 -3.69 31.51
C LEU A 18 0.43 -5.00 31.93
N ALA A 19 0.15 -5.12 33.22
CA ALA A 19 -0.59 -6.24 33.79
C ALA A 19 -2.05 -5.83 33.98
N HIS A 20 -2.97 -6.54 33.34
CA HIS A 20 -4.40 -6.31 33.45
C HIS A 20 -5.07 -7.47 34.19
N LYS A 21 -6.05 -7.10 35.01
CA LYS A 21 -6.95 -8.08 35.62
C LYS A 21 -7.89 -8.68 34.56
N ASP A 22 -8.45 -7.83 33.71
CA ASP A 22 -9.43 -8.18 32.69
C ASP A 22 -8.89 -7.84 31.28
N SER A 23 -9.46 -8.45 30.25
CA SER A 23 -9.06 -8.17 28.86
C SER A 23 -9.45 -6.73 28.46
N PRO A 24 -8.65 -6.01 27.66
CA PRO A 24 -9.02 -4.67 27.16
C PRO A 24 -10.35 -4.62 26.39
N ILE A 25 -10.82 -5.75 25.86
CA ILE A 25 -12.15 -5.86 25.20
C ILE A 25 -13.33 -5.97 26.18
N ALA A 26 -13.06 -6.14 27.48
CA ALA A 26 -14.10 -6.10 28.51
C ALA A 26 -14.60 -4.66 28.75
N ASN A 27 -13.88 -3.66 28.25
CA ASN A 27 -14.34 -2.28 28.23
C ASN A 27 -15.53 -2.15 27.27
N GLU A 28 -16.47 -1.25 27.58
CA GLU A 28 -17.72 -0.98 26.82
C GLU A 28 -17.50 -0.36 25.43
N GLY A 29 -16.33 -0.56 24.82
CA GLY A 29 -15.95 -0.03 23.52
C GLY A 29 -15.44 1.41 23.55
N VAL A 30 -15.55 2.08 22.40
CA VAL A 30 -15.07 3.44 22.16
C VAL A 30 -16.28 4.35 21.94
N LEU A 31 -16.43 5.39 22.78
CA LEU A 31 -17.59 6.29 22.73
C LEU A 31 -17.52 7.32 21.60
N GLU A 32 -16.32 7.73 21.18
CA GLU A 32 -16.10 8.76 20.18
C GLU A 32 -15.00 8.36 19.20
N ASN A 33 -15.14 8.74 17.92
CA ASN A 33 -14.17 8.45 16.85
C ASN A 33 -13.93 6.95 16.59
N ALA A 34 -14.87 6.07 16.93
CA ALA A 34 -14.74 4.64 16.60
C ALA A 34 -14.61 4.38 15.08
N ASP A 35 -15.06 5.31 14.24
CA ASP A 35 -15.02 5.24 12.79
C ASP A 35 -13.60 5.38 12.19
N ILE A 36 -12.60 5.79 12.99
CA ILE A 36 -11.20 5.75 12.56
C ILE A 36 -10.71 4.31 12.35
N PHE A 37 -11.35 3.33 13.02
CA PHE A 37 -11.09 1.91 12.81
C PHE A 37 -11.79 1.47 11.52
N ARG A 38 -11.05 1.51 10.40
CA ARG A 38 -11.57 1.19 9.07
C ARG A 38 -11.09 -0.17 8.60
N MET A 39 -12.03 -1.03 8.21
CA MET A 39 -11.77 -2.25 7.46
C MET A 39 -12.62 -2.20 6.19
N PHE A 40 -11.99 -2.35 5.03
CA PHE A 40 -12.69 -2.37 3.76
C PHE A 40 -12.01 -3.30 2.75
N ASN A 41 -12.81 -3.81 1.82
CA ASN A 41 -12.33 -4.66 0.74
C ASN A 41 -11.94 -3.80 -0.47
N ILE A 42 -10.65 -3.77 -0.80
CA ILE A 42 -10.13 -3.03 -1.97
C ILE A 42 -10.67 -3.53 -3.31
N PHE A 43 -11.23 -4.75 -3.37
CA PHE A 43 -11.90 -5.30 -4.55
C PHE A 43 -13.35 -4.83 -4.69
N SER A 44 -13.93 -4.18 -3.67
CA SER A 44 -15.29 -3.64 -3.74
C SER A 44 -15.46 -2.66 -4.90
N GLU A 45 -16.65 -2.65 -5.49
CA GLU A 45 -17.04 -1.71 -6.55
C GLU A 45 -17.05 -0.25 -6.09
N HIS A 46 -17.12 0.00 -4.78
CA HIS A 46 -16.98 1.34 -4.23
C HIS A 46 -15.59 1.95 -4.49
N PHE A 47 -14.54 1.13 -4.44
CA PHE A 47 -13.16 1.57 -4.60
C PHE A 47 -12.70 1.38 -6.05
N GLN A 48 -13.26 2.20 -6.94
CA GLN A 48 -12.90 2.21 -8.35
C GLN A 48 -12.26 3.56 -8.68
N PRO A 49 -11.04 3.59 -9.25
CA PRO A 49 -10.50 4.83 -9.80
C PRO A 49 -11.48 5.39 -10.82
N SER A 50 -11.78 6.69 -10.73
CA SER A 50 -12.70 7.39 -11.63
C SER A 50 -12.31 7.26 -13.11
N ASN A 51 -11.05 6.88 -13.38
CA ASN A 51 -10.44 6.78 -14.70
C ASN A 51 -10.21 5.35 -15.20
N ARG A 52 -10.98 4.34 -14.73
CA ARG A 52 -10.79 2.90 -15.08
C ARG A 52 -10.69 2.57 -16.58
N ASN A 53 -11.21 3.42 -17.46
CA ASN A 53 -11.18 3.25 -18.92
C ASN A 53 -10.39 4.35 -19.65
N LYS A 54 -9.60 5.18 -18.96
CA LYS A 54 -8.79 6.25 -19.56
C LYS A 54 -7.31 6.01 -19.32
N ALA A 55 -6.48 6.34 -20.32
CA ALA A 55 -5.03 6.18 -20.26
C ALA A 55 -4.35 7.07 -19.19
N ASP A 56 -5.06 8.08 -18.66
CA ASP A 56 -4.57 8.99 -17.62
C ASP A 56 -4.46 8.35 -16.23
N GLY A 57 -4.94 7.11 -16.05
CA GLY A 57 -4.42 6.10 -15.12
C GLY A 57 -4.25 6.49 -13.65
N THR A 58 -4.89 7.58 -13.20
CA THR A 58 -4.65 8.14 -11.86
C THR A 58 -5.22 7.19 -10.82
N PRO A 59 -4.42 6.69 -9.87
CA PRO A 59 -4.90 5.76 -8.87
C PRO A 59 -5.82 6.46 -7.87
N LEU A 60 -6.67 5.68 -7.19
CA LEU A 60 -7.56 6.17 -6.15
C LEU A 60 -6.78 6.39 -4.84
N ARG A 61 -6.69 7.63 -4.35
CA ARG A 61 -6.12 7.93 -3.04
C ARG A 61 -6.97 7.32 -1.92
N LEU A 62 -6.41 6.39 -1.16
CA LEU A 62 -7.04 5.79 0.02
C LEU A 62 -6.66 6.51 1.32
N TYR A 63 -5.38 6.85 1.48
CA TYR A 63 -4.86 7.58 2.65
C TYR A 63 -3.85 8.63 2.23
N THR A 64 -3.83 9.76 2.92
CA THR A 64 -2.90 10.86 2.63
C THR A 64 -2.35 11.46 3.92
N SER A 65 -1.11 11.90 3.85
CA SER A 65 -0.45 12.80 4.79
C SER A 65 0.59 13.63 4.05
N ASP A 66 1.32 14.48 4.78
CA ASP A 66 2.43 15.26 4.22
C ASP A 66 3.59 14.39 3.73
N LYS A 67 3.71 13.17 4.28
CA LYS A 67 4.88 12.30 4.09
C LYS A 67 4.56 10.98 3.37
N VAL A 68 3.33 10.50 3.51
CA VAL A 68 2.91 9.20 3.02
C VAL A 68 1.58 9.30 2.30
N LYS A 69 1.48 8.67 1.14
CA LYS A 69 0.22 8.48 0.42
C LYS A 69 0.04 6.99 0.14
N VAL A 70 -1.18 6.51 0.26
CA VAL A 70 -1.58 5.15 -0.10
C VAL A 70 -2.60 5.26 -1.22
N ASP A 71 -2.26 4.71 -2.36
CA ASP A 71 -3.05 4.77 -3.59
C ASP A 71 -3.45 3.35 -4.03
N LEU A 72 -4.66 3.20 -4.55
CA LEU A 72 -5.19 1.97 -5.15
C LEU A 72 -5.26 2.12 -6.66
N SER A 73 -4.50 1.31 -7.38
CA SER A 73 -4.50 1.25 -8.83
C SER A 73 -5.26 0.02 -9.31
N LYS A 74 -6.20 0.22 -10.24
CA LYS A 74 -6.90 -0.86 -10.93
C LYS A 74 -6.72 -0.66 -12.43
N ARG A 75 -5.93 -1.53 -13.07
CA ARG A 75 -5.58 -1.44 -14.50
C ARG A 75 -5.94 -2.72 -15.22
N SER A 76 -6.71 -2.60 -16.30
CA SER A 76 -7.35 -3.74 -16.96
C SER A 76 -7.24 -3.76 -18.48
N LYS A 77 -7.01 -2.61 -19.13
CA LYS A 77 -7.27 -2.46 -20.56
C LYS A 77 -6.18 -1.73 -21.33
N GLU A 78 -5.62 -0.69 -20.73
CA GLU A 78 -4.70 0.21 -21.42
C GLU A 78 -3.37 0.33 -20.68
N ASP A 79 -2.30 0.41 -21.47
CA ASP A 79 -0.98 0.78 -20.99
C ASP A 79 -0.97 2.21 -20.45
N MET A 80 0.00 2.51 -19.63
CA MET A 80 0.28 3.88 -19.22
C MET A 80 0.94 4.59 -20.40
N GLY A 81 0.15 5.36 -21.14
CA GLY A 81 0.58 6.06 -22.36
C GLY A 81 1.60 7.17 -22.16
N PHE A 82 2.11 7.36 -20.94
CA PHE A 82 3.07 8.39 -20.58
C PHE A 82 4.10 7.85 -19.58
N TRP A 83 5.25 8.51 -19.50
CA TRP A 83 6.24 8.26 -18.47
C TRP A 83 5.97 9.14 -17.26
N HIS A 84 6.03 8.55 -16.07
CA HIS A 84 5.92 9.27 -14.81
C HIS A 84 7.26 9.30 -14.10
N ARG A 85 7.62 10.45 -13.53
CA ARG A 85 8.81 10.64 -12.70
C ARG A 85 8.40 11.42 -11.47
N ASN A 86 8.38 10.76 -10.33
CA ASN A 86 8.02 11.37 -9.06
C ASN A 86 9.29 11.86 -8.36
N ILE A 87 9.47 13.19 -8.29
CA ILE A 87 10.62 13.79 -7.60
C ILE A 87 10.39 13.87 -6.09
N ASP A 88 9.13 13.90 -5.66
CA ASP A 88 8.77 14.18 -4.27
C ASP A 88 8.72 12.92 -3.39
N ALA A 89 8.51 11.74 -3.98
CA ALA A 89 8.33 10.51 -3.23
C ALA A 89 8.92 9.27 -3.92
N HIS A 90 9.46 8.36 -3.11
CA HIS A 90 9.72 6.99 -3.54
C HIS A 90 8.39 6.26 -3.67
N GLU A 91 8.31 5.30 -4.57
CA GLU A 91 7.10 4.50 -4.76
C GLU A 91 7.38 3.04 -4.42
N ILE A 92 6.66 2.49 -3.44
CA ILE A 92 6.62 1.04 -3.18
C ILE A 92 5.30 0.53 -3.72
N ILE A 93 5.36 -0.36 -4.70
CA ILE A 93 4.21 -0.90 -5.39
C ILE A 93 4.06 -2.36 -5.00
N PHE A 94 2.87 -2.74 -4.55
CA PHE A 94 2.50 -4.13 -4.27
C PHE A 94 1.54 -4.61 -5.33
N CYS A 95 1.84 -5.74 -5.98
CA CYS A 95 0.88 -6.39 -6.84
C CYS A 95 0.01 -7.33 -6.02
N VAL A 96 -1.24 -6.93 -5.80
CA VAL A 96 -2.20 -7.70 -4.97
C VAL A 96 -2.99 -8.69 -5.82
N LYS A 97 -3.16 -8.41 -7.11
CA LYS A 97 -3.84 -9.31 -8.06
C LYS A 97 -3.35 -9.04 -9.47
N GLY A 98 -3.16 -10.11 -10.24
CA GLY A 98 -2.82 -10.05 -11.66
C GLY A 98 -1.33 -9.87 -11.91
N SER A 99 -1.00 -9.21 -13.02
CA SER A 99 0.39 -8.98 -13.45
C SER A 99 0.50 -7.74 -14.30
N LEU A 100 1.58 -6.97 -14.13
CA LEU A 100 1.88 -5.80 -14.95
C LEU A 100 3.38 -5.72 -15.22
N LYS A 101 3.73 -5.30 -16.44
CA LYS A 101 5.09 -4.98 -16.83
C LYS A 101 5.42 -3.55 -16.42
N TRP A 102 6.50 -3.37 -15.68
CA TRP A 102 7.07 -2.06 -15.37
C TRP A 102 8.32 -1.82 -16.20
N GLU A 103 8.31 -0.74 -16.97
CA GLU A 103 9.48 -0.22 -17.68
C GLU A 103 10.02 0.96 -16.88
N THR A 104 11.33 0.95 -16.60
CA THR A 104 12.03 1.98 -15.83
C THR A 104 13.38 2.30 -16.46
N GLU A 105 14.01 3.40 -16.06
CA GLU A 105 15.40 3.71 -16.43
C GLU A 105 16.42 2.65 -15.94
N MET A 106 16.05 1.83 -14.95
CA MET A 106 16.87 0.75 -14.40
C MET A 106 16.56 -0.62 -15.03
N GLY A 107 15.73 -0.64 -16.08
CA GLY A 107 15.34 -1.84 -16.80
C GLY A 107 13.88 -2.23 -16.57
N THR A 108 13.52 -3.36 -17.15
CA THR A 108 12.15 -3.86 -17.20
C THR A 108 11.96 -5.04 -16.26
N ARG A 109 10.81 -5.06 -15.57
CA ARG A 109 10.37 -6.14 -14.68
C ARG A 109 8.91 -6.46 -14.95
N ILE A 110 8.50 -7.71 -14.76
CA ILE A 110 7.08 -8.10 -14.74
C ILE A 110 6.76 -8.41 -13.29
N MET A 111 5.86 -7.63 -12.70
CA MET A 111 5.31 -7.89 -11.38
C MET A 111 4.16 -8.87 -11.49
N LYS A 112 4.09 -9.82 -10.56
CA LYS A 112 3.00 -10.78 -10.36
C LYS A 112 2.42 -10.63 -8.95
N GLU A 113 1.27 -11.24 -8.73
CA GLU A 113 0.66 -11.30 -7.40
C GLU A 113 1.67 -11.73 -6.32
N GLY A 114 1.77 -10.92 -5.25
CA GLY A 114 2.74 -11.09 -4.16
C GLY A 114 4.05 -10.32 -4.34
N ASP A 115 4.35 -9.82 -5.53
CA ASP A 115 5.57 -9.03 -5.76
C ASP A 115 5.48 -7.62 -5.19
N MET A 116 6.62 -7.12 -4.72
CA MET A 116 6.83 -5.73 -4.31
C MET A 116 7.93 -5.09 -5.18
N LEU A 117 7.65 -3.92 -5.74
CA LEU A 117 8.61 -3.14 -6.53
C LEU A 117 8.89 -1.82 -5.83
N PHE A 118 10.17 -1.49 -5.66
CA PHE A 118 10.61 -0.18 -5.21
C PHE A 118 11.09 0.65 -6.40
N ILE A 119 10.51 1.84 -6.57
CA ILE A 119 10.92 2.83 -7.55
C ILE A 119 11.47 4.04 -6.79
N PRO A 120 12.78 4.32 -6.89
CA PRO A 120 13.36 5.46 -6.22
C PRO A 120 12.80 6.80 -6.72
N LYS A 121 12.79 7.82 -5.86
CA LYS A 121 12.55 9.22 -6.26
C LYS A 121 13.37 9.55 -7.49
N GLY A 122 12.71 10.20 -8.44
CA GLY A 122 13.34 10.65 -9.66
C GLY A 122 13.66 9.57 -10.66
N ILE A 123 13.18 8.33 -10.53
CA ILE A 123 13.27 7.33 -11.60
C ILE A 123 12.02 7.39 -12.49
N ALA A 124 12.22 7.61 -13.79
CA ALA A 124 11.14 7.55 -14.75
C ALA A 124 10.66 6.10 -14.95
N HIS A 125 9.35 5.92 -14.94
CA HIS A 125 8.72 4.62 -15.07
C HIS A 125 7.34 4.71 -15.76
N ARG A 126 6.88 3.58 -16.30
CA ARG A 126 5.50 3.41 -16.81
C ARG A 126 5.05 1.95 -16.72
N SER A 127 3.77 1.73 -16.44
CA SER A 127 3.18 0.38 -16.35
C SER A 127 2.49 0.03 -17.64
N MET A 128 2.64 -1.22 -18.04
CA MET A 128 2.01 -1.78 -19.23
C MET A 128 1.42 -3.14 -18.90
N LEU A 129 0.46 -3.57 -19.70
CA LEU A 129 -0.03 -4.94 -19.65
C LEU A 129 1.11 -5.91 -19.98
N ALA A 130 1.13 -7.02 -19.27
CA ALA A 130 1.99 -8.16 -19.51
C ALA A 130 1.18 -9.27 -20.22
N PRO A 131 1.83 -10.24 -20.89
CA PRO A 131 1.14 -11.40 -21.47
C PRO A 131 0.26 -12.14 -20.45
N GLU A 132 0.70 -12.22 -19.20
CA GLU A 132 -0.03 -12.84 -18.09
C GLU A 132 -0.92 -11.87 -17.28
N SER A 133 -1.17 -10.65 -17.76
CA SER A 133 -2.10 -9.73 -17.09
C SER A 133 -3.49 -10.36 -16.94
N ALA A 134 -4.07 -10.19 -15.76
CA ALA A 134 -5.44 -10.60 -15.49
C ALA A 134 -6.44 -9.59 -16.11
N PRO A 135 -7.73 -9.95 -16.27
CA PRO A 135 -8.77 -9.00 -16.64
C PRO A 135 -8.87 -7.79 -15.70
N GLU A 136 -8.43 -7.95 -14.46
CA GLU A 136 -8.29 -6.88 -13.48
C GLU A 136 -6.97 -7.06 -12.74
N ASN A 137 -6.07 -6.10 -12.91
CA ASN A 137 -4.81 -6.04 -12.16
C ASN A 137 -4.95 -4.98 -11.07
N VAL A 138 -4.65 -5.35 -9.84
CA VAL A 138 -4.84 -4.50 -8.66
C VAL A 138 -3.49 -4.29 -7.99
N LEU A 139 -3.10 -3.03 -7.86
CA LEU A 139 -1.89 -2.63 -7.16
C LEU A 139 -2.22 -1.71 -5.99
N ILE A 140 -1.41 -1.79 -4.94
CA ILE A 140 -1.33 -0.76 -3.90
C ILE A 140 -0.01 -0.03 -4.06
N GLU A 141 -0.05 1.29 -4.12
CA GLU A 141 1.13 2.14 -4.25
C GLU A 141 1.28 2.96 -2.96
N LEU A 142 2.41 2.78 -2.27
CA LEU A 142 2.84 3.64 -1.19
C LEU A 142 3.81 4.68 -1.75
N LYS A 143 3.49 5.96 -1.57
CA LYS A 143 4.39 7.06 -1.92
C LYS A 143 4.94 7.65 -0.64
N ILE A 144 6.25 7.54 -0.44
CA ILE A 144 6.93 7.97 0.79
C ILE A 144 7.96 9.05 0.45
N SER A 145 7.79 10.23 1.03
CA SER A 145 8.69 11.36 0.79
C SER A 145 9.97 11.33 1.61
N ASP A 146 10.00 10.55 2.70
CA ASP A 146 11.22 10.38 3.49
C ASP A 146 12.19 9.41 2.80
N ASP A 147 13.45 9.43 3.18
CA ASP A 147 14.45 8.50 2.65
C ASP A 147 14.26 7.12 3.28
N LEU A 148 14.47 6.08 2.47
CA LEU A 148 14.25 4.69 2.87
C LEU A 148 15.54 3.89 2.79
N THR A 149 15.73 2.99 3.75
CA THR A 149 16.84 2.02 3.77
C THR A 149 16.26 0.62 3.60
N TYR A 150 16.75 -0.13 2.62
CA TYR A 150 16.41 -1.54 2.46
C TYR A 150 17.13 -2.37 3.52
N VAL A 151 16.39 -3.13 4.31
CA VAL A 151 16.91 -3.98 5.41
C VAL A 151 16.39 -5.43 5.34
N GLY A 152 15.74 -5.82 4.24
CA GLY A 152 15.05 -7.11 4.12
C GLY A 152 15.97 -8.33 4.29
N ASP A 153 17.25 -8.20 3.90
CA ASP A 153 18.21 -9.30 3.93
C ASP A 153 18.90 -9.48 5.31
N ASN A 154 18.63 -8.59 6.27
CA ASN A 154 19.24 -8.61 7.61
C ASN A 154 18.37 -9.34 8.66
N SER A 155 17.49 -10.24 8.21
CA SER A 155 16.53 -10.95 9.07
C SER A 155 17.09 -12.20 9.75
#